data_AF-A0A2H9PKU3-F1
#
_entry.id   AF-A0A2H9PKU3-F1
#
_cell.length_a   1.000
_cell.length_b   1.000
_cell.length_c   1.000
_cell.angle_alpha   90.00
_cell.angle_beta   90.00
_cell.angle_gamma   90.00
#
_symmetry.space_group_name_H-M   'P 1'
#
loop_
_entity.id
_entity.type
_entity.pdbx_description
1 polymer ?
#
loop_
_entity_poly.entity_id
_entity_poly.type
_entity_poly.pdbx_seq_one_letter_code
_entity_poly.pdbx_strand_id
1 'polypeptide(L)' 'MQSTQQASQLEHYDALAEHIVLQGMDASQLEQVASYRPGMTFQDVAGAVQAAGPAAAARGFEAAIAAMATNLAQVVEID' A
#
# COMPACT_ATOMS: atom_id res chain seq x y z
N MET A 1 5.27 24.90 0.13
CA MET A 1 6.07 23.70 -0.19
C MET A 1 5.50 22.39 0.38
N GLN A 2 4.39 22.41 1.14
CA GLN A 2 3.80 21.21 1.75
C GLN A 2 3.04 20.29 0.76
N SER A 3 2.47 20.86 -0.31
CA SER A 3 1.67 20.11 -1.28
C SER A 3 2.48 19.21 -2.23
N THR A 4 3.77 19.49 -2.43
CA THR A 4 4.62 18.74 -3.36
C THR A 4 5.13 17.42 -2.76
N GLN A 5 5.41 17.39 -1.46
CA GLN A 5 5.83 16.17 -0.75
C GLN A 5 4.67 15.18 -0.58
N GLN A 6 3.45 15.69 -0.36
CA GLN A 6 2.28 14.83 -0.20
C GLN A 6 1.88 14.15 -1.52
N ALA A 7 2.04 14.85 -2.64
CA ALA A 7 1.85 14.27 -3.97
C ALA A 7 2.90 13.19 -4.30
N SER A 8 4.18 13.43 -4.00
CA SER A 8 5.22 12.43 -4.28
C SER A 8 5.12 11.18 -3.39
N GLN A 9 4.64 11.32 -2.15
CA GLN A 9 4.40 10.17 -1.29
C GLN A 9 3.27 9.29 -1.84
N LEU A 10 2.17 9.90 -2.29
CA LEU A 10 1.07 9.16 -2.92
C LEU A 10 1.53 8.38 -4.16
N GLU A 11 2.36 8.98 -5.01
CA GLU A 11 2.97 8.29 -6.16
C GLU A 11 3.79 7.06 -5.75
N HIS A 12 4.54 7.13 -4.64
CA HIS A 12 5.29 5.97 -4.12
C HIS A 12 4.37 4.85 -3.62
N TYR A 13 3.27 5.18 -2.95
CA TYR A 13 2.30 4.18 -2.50
C TYR A 13 1.54 3.55 -3.68
N ASP A 14 1.22 4.33 -4.72
CA ASP A 14 0.59 3.82 -5.95
C ASP A 14 1.50 2.81 -6.66
N ALA A 15 2.79 3.13 -6.83
CA ALA A 15 3.75 2.21 -7.44
C ALA A 15 3.95 0.92 -6.61
N LEU A 16 3.96 1.03 -5.28
CA LEU A 16 4.06 -0.11 -4.38
C LEU A 16 2.81 -1.00 -4.45
N ALA A 17 1.62 -0.38 -4.45
CA ALA A 17 0.35 -1.07 -4.61
C ALA A 17 0.27 -1.79 -5.96
N GLU A 18 0.67 -1.16 -7.05
CA GLU A 18 0.73 -1.78 -8.37
C GLU A 18 1.66 -3.00 -8.36
N HIS A 19 2.84 -2.88 -7.73
CA HIS A 19 3.77 -3.99 -7.61
C HIS A 19 3.20 -5.15 -6.80
N ILE A 20 2.51 -4.87 -5.69
CA ILE A 20 1.83 -5.89 -4.87
C ILE A 20 0.77 -6.63 -5.67
N VAL A 21 -0.08 -5.90 -6.40
CA VAL A 21 -1.18 -6.49 -7.18
C VAL A 21 -0.66 -7.26 -8.40
N LEU A 22 0.33 -6.72 -9.13
CA LEU A 22 0.83 -7.33 -10.37
C LEU A 22 1.83 -8.46 -10.13
N GLN A 23 2.75 -8.29 -9.18
CA GLN A 23 3.81 -9.26 -8.92
C GLN A 23 3.45 -10.24 -7.81
N GLY A 24 2.32 -10.01 -7.12
CA GLY A 24 1.85 -10.87 -6.04
C GLY A 24 2.73 -10.80 -4.79
N MET A 25 3.21 -9.60 -4.44
CA MET A 25 4.02 -9.39 -3.25
C MET A 25 3.17 -9.61 -1.99
N ASP A 26 3.66 -10.41 -1.06
CA ASP A 26 2.96 -10.65 0.21
C ASP A 26 3.38 -9.65 1.31
N ALA A 27 2.64 -9.67 2.42
CA ALA A 27 2.88 -8.75 3.54
C ALA A 27 4.27 -8.94 4.20
N SER A 28 4.86 -10.14 4.14
CA SER A 28 6.21 -10.39 4.68
C SER A 28 7.32 -9.87 3.78
N GLN A 29 7.10 -9.83 2.47
CA GLN A 29 7.99 -9.16 1.53
C GLN A 29 7.87 -7.64 1.67
N LEU A 30 6.66 -7.14 1.90
CA LEU A 30 6.41 -5.72 2.16
C LEU A 30 7.13 -5.22 3.43
N GLU A 31 7.15 -6.02 4.51
CA GLU A 31 7.90 -5.71 5.74
C GLU A 31 9.41 -5.56 5.51
N GLN A 32 9.97 -6.21 4.49
CA GLN A 32 11.41 -6.08 4.18
C GLN A 32 11.76 -4.76 3.49
N VAL A 33 10.78 -4.09 2.89
CA VAL A 33 10.98 -2.88 2.07
C VAL A 33 10.28 -1.64 2.62
N ALA A 34 9.41 -1.79 3.61
CA ALA A 34 8.67 -0.70 4.23
C ALA A 34 8.68 -0.81 5.77
N SER A 35 8.77 0.35 6.43
CA SER A 35 8.67 0.42 7.89
C SER A 35 7.22 0.57 8.33
N TYR A 36 6.89 0.19 9.56
CA TYR A 36 5.56 0.40 10.11
C TYR A 36 5.42 1.79 10.71
N ARG A 37 4.24 2.40 10.53
CA ARG A 37 3.91 3.61 11.29
C ARG A 37 3.88 3.30 12.79
N PRO A 38 4.20 4.28 13.66
CA PRO A 38 4.14 4.11 15.09
C PRO A 38 2.77 3.60 15.57
N GLY A 39 2.77 2.47 16.28
CA GLY A 39 1.55 1.84 16.80
C GLY A 39 0.85 0.85 15.86
N MET A 40 1.39 0.65 14.65
CA MET A 40 0.91 -0.38 13.72
C MET A 40 1.68 -1.70 13.89
N THR A 41 1.06 -2.79 13.46
CA THR A 41 1.60 -4.15 13.54
C THR A 41 1.61 -4.83 12.17
N PHE A 42 2.31 -5.96 12.08
CA PHE A 42 2.26 -6.83 10.89
C PHE A 42 0.83 -7.20 10.50
N GLN A 43 -0.08 -7.40 11.46
CA GLN A 43 -1.49 -7.73 11.16
C GLN A 43 -2.21 -6.60 10.44
N ASP A 44 -1.90 -5.34 10.77
CA ASP A 44 -2.48 -4.17 10.10
C ASP A 44 -2.00 -4.08 8.64
N VAL A 45 -0.71 -4.35 8.41
CA VAL A 45 -0.11 -4.39 7.07
C VAL A 45 -0.65 -5.55 6.25
N ALA A 46 -0.70 -6.75 6.83
CA ALA A 46 -1.30 -7.92 6.19
C ALA A 46 -2.77 -7.68 5.84
N GLY A 47 -3.51 -7.01 6.72
CA GLY A 47 -4.88 -6.56 6.48
C GLY A 47 -4.97 -5.58 5.31
N ALA A 48 -4.08 -4.58 5.23
CA ALA A 48 -4.06 -3.60 4.14
C ALA A 48 -3.80 -4.25 2.77
N VAL A 49 -2.84 -5.18 2.71
CA VAL A 49 -2.51 -5.96 1.50
C VAL A 49 -3.66 -6.90 1.11
N GLN A 50 -4.22 -7.64 2.08
CA GLN A 50 -5.32 -8.57 1.81
C GLN A 50 -6.63 -7.87 1.45
N ALA A 51 -6.96 -6.75 2.08
CA ALA A 51 -8.21 -6.02 1.83
C ALA A 51 -8.35 -5.58 0.38
N ALA A 52 -7.22 -5.30 -0.27
CA ALA A 52 -7.23 -4.90 -1.66
C ALA A 52 -7.17 -6.08 -2.65
N GLY A 53 -6.70 -7.28 -2.27
CA GLY A 53 -6.66 -8.45 -3.17
C GLY A 53 -8.01 -8.87 -3.78
N PRO A 54 -9.07 -9.10 -2.98
CA PRO A 54 -10.40 -9.45 -3.50
C PRO A 54 -11.18 -8.25 -4.05
N ALA A 55 -11.00 -7.06 -3.45
CA ALA A 55 -11.66 -5.84 -3.90
C ALA A 55 -11.14 -5.39 -5.27
N ALA A 56 -9.86 -5.69 -5.58
CA ALA A 56 -9.21 -5.41 -6.85
C ALA A 56 -9.92 -6.05 -8.04
N ALA A 57 -10.27 -7.32 -7.89
CA ALA A 57 -10.90 -8.10 -8.94
C ALA A 57 -12.33 -7.61 -9.26
N ALA A 58 -13.01 -6.98 -8.31
CA ALA A 58 -14.42 -6.59 -8.46
C ALA A 58 -14.65 -5.14 -8.94
N ARG A 59 -13.74 -4.22 -8.67
CA ARG A 59 -13.93 -2.77 -8.94
C ARG A 59 -13.14 -2.22 -10.13
N GLY A 60 -12.30 -3.05 -10.75
CA GLY A 60 -11.37 -2.65 -11.79
C GLY A 60 -9.98 -2.36 -11.21
N PHE A 61 -8.97 -2.63 -12.03
CA PHE A 61 -7.57 -2.67 -11.63
C PHE A 61 -7.05 -1.33 -11.06
N GLU A 62 -7.39 -0.19 -11.65
CA GLU A 62 -6.97 1.12 -11.12
C GLU A 62 -7.60 1.43 -9.75
N ALA A 63 -8.90 1.16 -9.59
CA ALA A 63 -9.59 1.38 -8.31
C ALA A 63 -9.03 0.49 -7.20
N ALA A 64 -8.50 -0.68 -7.56
CA ALA A 64 -7.78 -1.57 -6.67
C ALA A 64 -6.50 -0.95 -6.12
N ILE A 65 -5.67 -0.44 -7.04
CA ILE A 65 -4.37 0.14 -6.73
C ILE A 65 -4.57 1.35 -5.83
N ALA A 66 -5.47 2.27 -6.19
CA ALA A 66 -5.75 3.45 -5.39
C ALA A 66 -6.25 3.11 -3.98
N ALA A 67 -7.10 2.09 -3.84
CA ALA A 67 -7.57 1.63 -2.53
C ALA A 67 -6.45 0.98 -1.71
N MET A 68 -5.60 0.17 -2.35
CA MET A 68 -4.45 -0.45 -1.70
C MET A 68 -3.42 0.60 -1.25
N ALA A 69 -3.06 1.54 -2.13
CA ALA A 69 -2.15 2.65 -1.83
C ALA A 69 -2.66 3.48 -0.64
N THR A 70 -3.96 3.77 -0.61
CA THR A 70 -4.60 4.47 0.52
C THR A 70 -4.49 3.68 1.82
N ASN A 71 -4.74 2.37 1.79
CA ASN A 71 -4.63 1.52 2.98
C ASN A 71 -3.17 1.45 3.46
N LEU A 72 -2.22 1.23 2.55
CA LEU A 72 -0.79 1.18 2.83
C LEU A 72 -0.29 2.48 3.44
N ALA A 73 -0.67 3.63 2.88
CA ALA A 73 -0.30 4.94 3.42
C ALA A 73 -0.73 5.16 4.88
N GLN A 74 -1.76 4.44 5.36
CA GLN A 74 -2.22 4.50 6.75
C GLN A 74 -1.45 3.60 7.71
N VAL A 75 -0.74 2.58 7.21
CA VAL A 75 -0.10 1.54 8.05
C VAL A 75 1.42 1.44 7.89
N VAL A 76 1.95 1.74 6.70
CA VAL A 76 3.40 1.74 6.44
C VAL A 76 3.94 3.14 6.17
N GLU A 77 5.21 3.32 6.50
CA GLU A 77 6.05 4.45 6.13
C GLU A 77 7.08 3.98 5.11
N ILE A 78 7.20 4.74 4.02
CA ILE A 78 8.20 4.55 2.97
C ILE A 78 9.15 5.74 3.08
N ASP A 79 10.44 5.46 3.31
CA ASP A 79 11.53 6.45 3.33
C ASP A 79 11.92 6.91 1.91
#